data_AF-A0A090R362-F1
#
_entry.id   AF-A0A090R362-F1
#
_cell.length_a   1.000
_cell.length_b   1.000
_cell.length_c   1.000
_cell.angle_alpha   90.00
_cell.angle_beta   90.00
_cell.angle_gamma   90.00
#
_symmetry.space_group_name_H-M   'P 1'
#
loop_
_entity.id
_entity.type
_entity.pdbx_description
1 polymer ?
#
loop_
_entity_poly.entity_id
_entity_poly.type
_entity_poly.pdbx_seq_one_letter_code
_entity_poly.pdbx_strand_id
1 'polypeptide(L)'
;MSHNVVAITACAAGIAHTYMAAESFEVAASEHGFKVKVETQGSIGAENVLTEADVEAADVVIIASDIEIEMARFVGKKVYKTRPKEAIKDANALVALALKEGTIFGSKGTEIGNITLGKSSENGFIQHIMSGISYMVPMVISAGLLLAIANIFAFQKDDLGRMVAWGFDRNDPVGDLMYHLFQVGKVGFTLMIPLFAGFVANSIASRPAIAPAMIGAYIANDPAFLGTETGGGFLSAILVAFIVGYFMRALKKIKWPKIVQPLVPIMILPLIGVFFITIVVKYGIGGPIASGMARCMTG
;
A
#
# COMPACT_ATOMS: atom_id res chain seq x y z
N MET A 1 -26.86 -10.44 29.67
CA MET A 1 -25.38 -10.40 29.56
C MET A 1 -25.05 -9.10 28.83
N SER A 2 -24.13 -8.29 29.35
CA SER A 2 -23.72 -7.05 28.66
C SER A 2 -22.82 -7.45 27.49
N HIS A 3 -23.18 -7.06 26.27
CA HIS A 3 -22.39 -7.37 25.08
C HIS A 3 -21.14 -6.51 25.02
N ASN A 4 -20.01 -7.10 24.63
CA ASN A 4 -18.77 -6.40 24.36
C ASN A 4 -18.67 -6.12 22.86
N VAL A 5 -18.78 -4.86 22.47
CA VAL A 5 -18.71 -4.41 21.08
C VAL A 5 -17.40 -3.67 20.87
N VAL A 6 -16.72 -3.95 19.78
CA VAL A 6 -15.64 -3.08 19.29
C VAL A 6 -16.04 -2.51 17.94
N ALA A 7 -15.73 -1.24 17.70
CA ALA A 7 -16.07 -0.57 16.46
C ALA A 7 -14.86 0.16 15.87
N ILE A 8 -14.80 0.22 14.55
CA ILE A 8 -13.93 1.14 13.80
C ILE A 8 -14.81 2.11 13.03
N THR A 9 -14.56 3.41 13.21
CA THR A 9 -15.20 4.46 12.40
C THR A 9 -14.15 5.14 11.53
N ALA A 10 -14.44 5.34 10.24
CA ALA A 10 -13.54 6.08 9.36
C ALA A 10 -14.24 6.61 8.11
N CYS A 11 -14.19 7.93 7.89
CA CYS A 11 -14.78 8.58 6.72
C CYS A 11 -13.72 9.28 5.86
N ALA A 12 -13.77 9.08 4.54
CA ALA A 12 -12.87 9.75 3.59
C ALA A 12 -13.09 11.26 3.50
N ALA A 13 -14.31 11.72 3.78
CA ALA A 13 -14.74 13.11 3.57
C ALA A 13 -14.31 14.08 4.69
N GLY A 14 -13.79 13.59 5.82
CA GLY A 14 -13.30 14.42 6.91
C GLY A 14 -13.47 13.81 8.31
N ILE A 15 -13.00 14.54 9.33
CA ILE A 15 -12.97 14.09 10.72
C ILE A 15 -14.34 14.07 11.41
N ALA A 16 -15.28 14.93 10.98
CA ALA A 16 -16.56 15.13 11.67
C ALA A 16 -17.41 13.84 11.72
N HIS A 17 -17.67 13.21 10.57
CA HIS A 17 -18.45 11.96 10.54
C HIS A 17 -17.75 10.80 11.25
N THR A 18 -16.42 10.82 11.33
CA THR A 18 -15.66 9.78 12.03
C THR A 18 -15.89 9.87 13.53
N TYR A 19 -15.81 11.07 14.11
CA TYR A 19 -16.08 11.27 15.55
C TYR A 19 -17.57 11.19 15.88
N MET A 20 -18.45 11.73 15.05
CA MET A 20 -19.91 11.63 15.27
C MET A 20 -20.36 10.16 15.32
N ALA A 21 -19.86 9.33 14.41
CA ALA A 21 -20.17 7.90 14.42
C ALA A 21 -19.65 7.23 15.70
N ALA A 22 -18.48 7.62 16.20
CA ALA A 22 -17.93 7.08 17.44
C ALA A 22 -18.74 7.51 18.67
N GLU A 23 -19.08 8.79 18.75
CA GLU A 23 -19.95 9.35 19.80
C GLU A 23 -21.33 8.67 19.80
N SER A 24 -21.93 8.43 18.63
CA SER A 24 -23.21 7.70 18.54
C SER A 24 -23.13 6.30 19.15
N PHE A 25 -22.01 5.58 18.98
CA PHE A 25 -21.81 4.29 19.64
C PHE A 25 -21.67 4.42 21.16
N GLU A 26 -20.92 5.42 21.64
CA GLU A 26 -20.72 5.67 23.07
C GLU A 26 -22.02 6.06 23.78
N VAL A 27 -22.81 6.94 23.15
CA VAL A 27 -24.16 7.31 23.64
C VAL A 27 -25.06 6.08 23.67
N ALA A 28 -25.14 5.32 22.58
CA ALA A 28 -25.98 4.11 22.54
C ALA A 28 -25.54 3.07 23.59
N ALA A 29 -24.24 2.93 23.84
CA ALA A 29 -23.72 2.05 24.88
C ALA A 29 -24.19 2.47 26.29
N SER A 30 -24.14 3.78 26.57
CA SER A 30 -24.61 4.33 27.84
C SER A 30 -26.11 4.19 28.05
N GLU A 31 -26.91 4.30 26.99
CA GLU A 31 -28.38 4.21 27.06
C GLU A 31 -28.91 2.77 27.06
N HIS A 32 -28.24 1.85 26.36
CA HIS A 32 -28.73 0.49 26.12
C HIS A 32 -27.92 -0.63 26.80
N GLY A 33 -26.90 -0.29 27.58
CA GLY A 33 -26.27 -1.22 28.53
C GLY A 33 -25.30 -2.24 27.93
N PHE A 34 -24.71 -1.93 26.76
CA PHE A 34 -23.58 -2.68 26.20
C PHE A 34 -22.26 -1.93 26.43
N LYS A 35 -21.14 -2.66 26.39
CA LYS A 35 -19.81 -2.04 26.42
C LYS A 35 -19.36 -1.81 25.00
N VAL A 36 -18.82 -0.62 24.71
CA VAL A 36 -18.23 -0.32 23.43
C VAL A 36 -16.85 0.29 23.57
N LYS A 37 -15.94 -0.11 22.68
CA LYS A 37 -14.71 0.62 22.42
C LYS A 37 -14.63 0.95 20.94
N VAL A 38 -14.47 2.23 20.63
CA VAL A 38 -14.44 2.72 19.24
C VAL A 38 -13.06 3.24 18.90
N GLU A 39 -12.43 2.65 17.89
CA GLU A 39 -11.23 3.19 17.24
C GLU A 39 -11.66 4.10 16.09
N THR A 40 -11.21 5.35 16.12
CA THR A 40 -11.45 6.32 15.05
C THR A 40 -10.26 6.33 14.11
N GLN A 41 -10.46 6.28 12.80
CA GLN A 41 -9.40 6.44 11.79
C GLN A 41 -9.72 7.62 10.87
N GLY A 42 -9.44 8.83 11.35
CA GLY A 42 -9.63 10.05 10.58
C GLY A 42 -8.41 10.45 9.75
N SER A 43 -8.47 11.63 9.13
CA SER A 43 -7.30 12.23 8.45
C SER A 43 -6.12 12.52 9.39
N ILE A 44 -6.37 12.60 10.70
CA ILE A 44 -5.38 12.84 11.75
C ILE A 44 -4.65 11.54 12.15
N GLY A 45 -5.18 10.37 11.73
CA GLY A 45 -4.65 9.05 12.08
C GLY A 45 -5.63 8.22 12.91
N ALA A 46 -5.15 7.09 13.42
CA ALA A 46 -5.93 6.21 14.29
C ALA A 46 -5.83 6.66 15.75
N GLU A 47 -6.97 6.86 16.41
CA GLU A 47 -7.06 7.17 17.84
C GLU A 47 -7.90 6.10 18.55
N ASN A 48 -7.69 5.96 19.87
CA ASN A 48 -8.30 4.90 20.69
C ASN A 48 -8.15 3.49 20.09
N VAL A 49 -6.95 3.21 19.55
CA VAL A 49 -6.63 1.98 18.82
C VAL A 49 -7.01 0.74 19.64
N LEU A 50 -7.73 -0.17 19.00
CA LEU A 50 -8.13 -1.46 19.58
C LEU A 50 -6.89 -2.30 19.85
N THR A 51 -6.76 -2.74 21.09
CA THR A 51 -5.74 -3.70 21.51
C THR A 51 -6.20 -5.12 21.17
N GLU A 52 -5.26 -6.07 21.14
CA GLU A 52 -5.60 -7.49 20.93
C GLU A 52 -6.60 -8.00 21.98
N ALA A 53 -6.46 -7.58 23.24
CA ALA A 53 -7.38 -7.92 24.32
C ALA A 53 -8.80 -7.39 24.09
N ASP A 54 -8.94 -6.19 23.53
CA ASP A 54 -10.25 -5.62 23.20
C ASP A 54 -10.95 -6.46 22.12
N VAL A 55 -10.20 -6.84 21.07
CA VAL A 55 -10.73 -7.65 19.98
C VAL A 55 -11.07 -9.07 20.44
N GLU A 56 -10.23 -9.65 21.30
CA GLU A 56 -10.45 -10.98 21.85
C GLU A 56 -11.69 -11.03 22.75
N ALA A 57 -11.93 -10.00 23.56
CA ALA A 57 -13.11 -9.91 24.42
C ALA A 57 -14.41 -9.53 23.68
N ALA A 58 -14.33 -9.13 22.41
CA ALA A 58 -15.48 -8.68 21.64
C ALA A 58 -16.38 -9.83 21.16
N ASP A 59 -17.69 -9.65 21.34
CA ASP A 59 -18.75 -10.49 20.78
C ASP A 59 -18.96 -10.19 19.29
N VAL A 60 -18.78 -8.92 18.91
CA VAL A 60 -18.90 -8.45 17.52
C VAL A 60 -17.98 -7.26 17.27
N VAL A 61 -17.44 -7.23 16.04
CA VAL A 61 -16.65 -6.13 15.49
C VAL A 61 -17.49 -5.40 14.46
N ILE A 62 -17.69 -4.10 14.63
CA ILE A 62 -18.43 -3.25 13.68
C ILE A 62 -17.45 -2.36 12.93
N ILE A 63 -17.49 -2.39 11.61
CA ILE A 63 -16.64 -1.55 10.76
C ILE A 63 -17.54 -0.55 10.03
N ALA A 64 -17.68 0.64 10.59
CA ALA A 64 -18.44 1.74 10.02
C ALA A 64 -17.48 2.65 9.23
N SER A 65 -17.19 2.29 7.99
CA SER A 65 -16.15 2.97 7.22
C SER A 65 -16.45 3.12 5.73
N ASP A 66 -16.09 4.29 5.20
CA ASP A 66 -16.07 4.61 3.76
C ASP A 66 -14.68 4.38 3.13
N ILE A 67 -13.70 3.93 3.91
CA ILE A 67 -12.34 3.62 3.46
C ILE A 67 -11.99 2.16 3.77
N GLU A 68 -10.89 1.68 3.21
CA GLU A 68 -10.41 0.33 3.49
C GLU A 68 -9.76 0.26 4.88
N ILE A 69 -10.16 -0.75 5.66
CA ILE A 69 -9.71 -1.01 7.03
C ILE A 69 -8.92 -2.30 7.06
N GLU A 70 -7.82 -2.32 7.82
CA GLU A 70 -7.02 -3.53 8.00
C GLU A 70 -7.80 -4.60 8.80
N MET A 71 -8.13 -5.70 8.13
CA MET A 71 -8.99 -6.74 8.68
C MET A 71 -8.23 -7.87 9.40
N ALA A 72 -6.91 -7.92 9.29
CA ALA A 72 -6.09 -9.05 9.74
C ALA A 72 -6.27 -9.37 11.24
N ARG A 73 -6.45 -8.33 12.07
CA ARG A 73 -6.69 -8.46 13.52
C ARG A 73 -8.07 -8.99 13.90
N PHE A 74 -9.02 -9.10 12.96
CA PHE A 74 -10.39 -9.54 13.22
C PHE A 74 -10.68 -10.96 12.71
N VAL A 75 -9.64 -11.72 12.35
CA VAL A 75 -9.79 -13.12 11.91
C VAL A 75 -10.39 -13.96 13.03
N GLY A 76 -11.40 -14.76 12.68
CA GLY A 76 -12.18 -15.59 13.61
C GLY A 76 -13.24 -14.82 14.39
N LYS A 77 -13.34 -13.50 14.24
CA LYS A 77 -14.37 -12.67 14.91
C LYS A 77 -15.59 -12.47 14.04
N LYS A 78 -16.74 -12.28 14.68
CA LYS A 78 -17.97 -11.86 14.01
C LYS A 78 -17.80 -10.39 13.61
N VAL A 79 -17.78 -10.12 12.32
CA VAL A 79 -17.59 -8.78 11.75
C VAL A 79 -18.83 -8.35 10.98
N TYR A 80 -19.23 -7.10 11.17
CA TYR A 80 -20.28 -6.43 10.41
C TYR A 80 -19.75 -5.14 9.80
N LYS A 81 -19.83 -4.99 8.46
CA LYS A 81 -19.32 -3.81 7.74
C LYS A 81 -20.47 -2.93 7.27
N THR A 82 -20.36 -1.64 7.51
CA THR A 82 -21.34 -0.61 7.13
C THR A 82 -20.66 0.73 6.86
N ARG A 83 -21.44 1.78 6.60
CA ARG A 83 -20.98 3.16 6.43
C ARG A 83 -21.10 3.96 7.74
N PRO A 84 -20.25 4.98 7.99
CA PRO A 84 -20.35 5.85 9.16
C PRO A 84 -21.73 6.48 9.35
N LYS A 85 -22.41 6.81 8.24
CA LYS A 85 -23.75 7.40 8.25
C LYS A 85 -24.80 6.53 8.96
N GLU A 86 -24.69 5.20 8.83
CA GLU A 86 -25.63 4.28 9.48
C GLU A 86 -25.42 4.26 11.00
N ALA A 87 -24.18 4.37 11.47
CA ALA A 87 -23.87 4.49 12.89
C ALA A 87 -24.38 5.81 13.48
N ILE A 88 -24.28 6.91 12.73
CA ILE A 88 -24.78 8.23 13.15
C ILE A 88 -26.31 8.24 13.26
N LYS A 89 -26.99 7.50 12.36
CA LYS A 89 -28.45 7.47 12.32
C LYS A 89 -29.05 6.70 13.50
N ASP A 90 -28.55 5.50 13.76
CA ASP A 90 -29.01 4.64 14.85
C ASP A 90 -27.96 3.56 15.19
N ALA A 91 -27.04 3.91 16.09
CA ALA A 91 -25.98 3.00 16.52
C ALA A 91 -26.52 1.77 17.28
N ASN A 92 -27.62 1.91 18.03
CA ASN A 92 -28.18 0.80 18.80
C ASN A 92 -28.80 -0.27 17.88
N ALA A 93 -29.61 0.16 16.91
CA ALA A 93 -30.15 -0.74 15.90
C ALA A 93 -29.03 -1.41 15.10
N LEU A 94 -27.96 -0.66 14.80
CA LEU A 94 -26.79 -1.19 14.10
C LEU A 94 -26.06 -2.26 14.91
N VAL A 95 -25.90 -2.09 16.23
CA VAL A 95 -25.30 -3.10 17.12
C VAL A 95 -26.16 -4.37 17.15
N ALA A 96 -27.48 -4.22 17.32
CA ALA A 96 -28.41 -5.35 17.30
C ALA A 96 -28.35 -6.12 15.96
N LEU A 97 -28.29 -5.38 14.85
CA LEU A 97 -28.13 -5.93 13.51
C LEU A 97 -26.79 -6.65 13.36
N ALA A 98 -25.70 -6.06 13.81
CA ALA A 98 -24.36 -6.64 13.74
C ALA A 98 -24.25 -7.94 14.56
N LEU A 99 -24.90 -8.02 15.73
CA LEU A 99 -24.93 -9.25 16.54
C LEU A 99 -25.68 -10.38 15.81
N LYS A 100 -26.74 -10.04 15.06
CA LYS A 100 -27.58 -11.00 14.32
C LYS A 100 -26.97 -11.42 12.98
N GLU A 101 -26.51 -10.46 12.19
CA GLU A 101 -26.11 -10.63 10.79
C GLU A 101 -24.58 -10.58 10.57
N GLY A 102 -23.80 -10.28 11.60
CA GLY A 102 -22.36 -10.30 11.51
C GLY A 102 -21.85 -11.67 11.06
N THR A 103 -20.90 -11.67 10.14
CA THR A 103 -20.31 -12.89 9.56
C THR A 103 -18.97 -13.16 10.21
N ILE A 104 -18.61 -14.43 10.42
CA ILE A 104 -17.30 -14.77 10.96
C ILE A 104 -16.25 -14.46 9.88
N PHE A 105 -15.48 -13.41 10.09
CA PHE A 105 -14.42 -13.02 9.18
C PHE A 105 -13.29 -14.04 9.25
N GLY A 106 -12.95 -14.66 8.14
CA GLY A 106 -11.92 -15.71 8.10
C GLY A 106 -12.40 -17.10 8.57
N SER A 107 -13.71 -17.37 8.59
CA SER A 107 -14.19 -18.76 8.65
C SER A 107 -13.77 -19.51 7.38
N LYS A 108 -13.21 -20.71 7.56
CA LYS A 108 -12.69 -21.59 6.51
C LYS A 108 -13.58 -21.65 5.27
N GLY A 109 -12.98 -21.39 4.10
CA GLY A 109 -13.48 -21.83 2.80
C GLY A 109 -14.38 -20.81 2.09
N THR A 110 -13.78 -19.89 1.35
CA THR A 110 -14.38 -19.38 0.12
C THR A 110 -13.29 -19.54 -0.94
N GLU A 111 -13.44 -20.58 -1.75
CA GLU A 111 -12.50 -20.90 -2.83
C GLU A 111 -12.66 -19.88 -3.96
N ILE A 112 -11.56 -19.17 -4.25
CA ILE A 112 -11.31 -18.62 -5.58
C ILE A 112 -9.91 -19.10 -5.98
N GLY A 113 -9.85 -20.22 -6.70
CA GLY A 113 -8.62 -20.75 -7.29
C GLY A 113 -7.57 -21.25 -6.27
N ASN A 114 -6.56 -21.94 -6.79
CA ASN A 114 -5.52 -22.71 -6.08
C ASN A 114 -4.55 -21.88 -5.21
N ILE A 115 -4.99 -20.85 -4.50
CA ILE A 115 -4.14 -20.08 -3.58
C ILE A 115 -4.85 -19.95 -2.23
N THR A 116 -4.43 -20.78 -1.28
CA THR A 116 -4.87 -20.73 0.11
C THR A 116 -4.09 -19.64 0.86
N LEU A 117 -4.69 -18.45 0.99
CA LEU A 117 -4.27 -17.47 2.02
C LEU A 117 -4.72 -17.98 3.39
N GLY A 118 -3.77 -18.16 4.32
CA GLY A 118 -4.09 -18.41 5.73
C GLY A 118 -3.83 -19.82 6.28
N LYS A 119 -2.91 -20.59 5.69
CA LYS A 119 -2.22 -21.65 6.44
C LYS A 119 -0.73 -21.35 6.42
N SER A 120 -0.13 -21.29 7.60
CA SER A 120 1.27 -20.97 7.86
C SER A 120 2.21 -21.30 6.70
N SER A 121 2.70 -20.26 6.03
CA SER A 121 4.05 -20.32 5.47
C SER A 121 4.94 -19.52 6.40
N GLU A 122 5.95 -20.21 6.90
CA GLU A 122 6.96 -19.86 7.88
C GLU A 122 7.80 -18.60 7.61
N ASN A 123 7.37 -17.63 6.78
CA ASN A 123 8.20 -16.46 6.50
C ASN A 123 7.36 -15.20 6.27
N GLY A 124 7.20 -14.35 7.30
CA GLY A 124 6.63 -13.00 7.15
C GLY A 124 7.30 -12.17 6.05
N PHE A 125 8.54 -12.51 5.71
CA PHE A 125 9.26 -12.00 4.54
C PHE A 125 8.52 -12.21 3.19
N ILE A 126 7.99 -13.42 2.95
CA ILE A 126 7.27 -13.74 1.70
C ILE A 126 5.98 -12.93 1.62
N GLN A 127 5.27 -12.78 2.75
CA GLN A 127 4.03 -12.01 2.79
C GLN A 127 4.25 -10.54 2.41
N HIS A 128 5.34 -9.94 2.88
CA HIS A 128 5.70 -8.56 2.49
C HIS A 128 5.97 -8.43 0.99
N ILE A 129 6.69 -9.40 0.40
CA ILE A 129 6.94 -9.43 -1.05
C ILE A 129 5.63 -9.59 -1.83
N MET A 130 4.75 -10.49 -1.39
CA MET A 130 3.45 -10.73 -2.05
C MET A 130 2.59 -9.47 -2.08
N SER A 131 2.65 -8.63 -1.04
CA SER A 131 2.01 -7.31 -1.04
C SER A 131 2.52 -6.45 -2.20
N GLY A 132 3.84 -6.30 -2.32
CA GLY A 132 4.46 -5.54 -3.42
C GLY A 132 4.06 -6.02 -4.81
N ILE A 133 4.10 -7.34 -5.05
CA ILE A 133 3.74 -7.94 -6.35
C ILE A 133 2.27 -7.62 -6.68
N SER A 134 1.37 -7.79 -5.71
CA SER A 134 -0.08 -7.64 -5.95
C SER A 134 -0.45 -6.23 -6.42
N TYR A 135 0.19 -5.20 -5.86
CA TYR A 135 -0.05 -3.81 -6.29
C TYR A 135 0.69 -3.44 -7.58
N MET A 136 1.79 -4.12 -7.89
CA MET A 136 2.56 -3.91 -9.12
C MET A 136 1.88 -4.50 -10.36
N VAL A 137 1.23 -5.66 -10.23
CA VAL A 137 0.65 -6.43 -11.35
C VAL A 137 -0.32 -5.62 -12.22
N PRO A 138 -1.32 -4.89 -11.67
CA PRO A 138 -2.25 -4.12 -12.50
C PRO A 138 -1.55 -3.09 -13.38
N MET A 139 -0.53 -2.40 -12.85
CA MET A 139 0.21 -1.41 -13.61
C MET A 139 1.08 -2.06 -14.70
N VAL A 140 1.72 -3.19 -14.44
CA VAL A 140 2.49 -3.93 -15.44
C VAL A 140 1.60 -4.43 -16.57
N ILE A 141 0.41 -4.94 -16.25
CA ILE A 141 -0.56 -5.39 -17.25
C ILE A 141 -0.98 -4.20 -18.12
N SER A 142 -1.37 -3.08 -17.53
CA SER A 142 -1.74 -1.88 -18.28
C SER A 142 -0.59 -1.38 -19.15
N ALA A 143 0.61 -1.23 -18.61
CA ALA A 143 1.79 -0.77 -19.34
C ALA A 143 2.18 -1.71 -20.50
N GLY A 144 2.16 -3.02 -20.24
CA GLY A 144 2.47 -4.08 -21.21
C GLY A 144 1.49 -4.10 -22.38
N LEU A 145 0.19 -3.99 -22.09
CA LEU A 145 -0.83 -3.93 -23.13
C LEU A 145 -0.67 -2.67 -24.00
N LEU A 146 -0.40 -1.51 -23.40
CA LEU A 146 -0.16 -0.27 -24.14
C LEU A 146 1.08 -0.37 -25.05
N LEU A 147 2.19 -0.93 -24.54
CA LEU A 147 3.40 -1.17 -25.35
C LEU A 147 3.14 -2.15 -26.49
N ALA A 148 2.41 -3.24 -26.22
CA ALA A 148 2.09 -4.24 -27.23
C ALA A 148 1.25 -3.64 -28.35
N ILE A 149 0.20 -2.89 -28.00
CA ILE A 149 -0.66 -2.22 -28.97
C ILE A 149 0.15 -1.22 -29.80
N ALA A 150 0.96 -0.37 -29.15
CA ALA A 150 1.78 0.60 -29.87
C ALA A 150 2.78 -0.10 -30.82
N ASN A 151 3.44 -1.16 -30.38
CA ASN A 151 4.45 -1.87 -31.18
C ASN A 151 3.89 -2.54 -32.44
N ILE A 152 2.59 -2.83 -32.51
CA ILE A 152 1.95 -3.31 -33.75
C ILE A 152 2.09 -2.26 -34.87
N PHE A 153 2.05 -0.97 -34.52
CA PHE A 153 2.14 0.16 -35.43
C PHE A 153 3.56 0.72 -35.58
N ALA A 154 4.55 0.14 -34.88
CA ALA A 154 5.92 0.63 -34.87
C ALA A 154 6.74 0.20 -36.10
N PHE A 155 6.14 -0.48 -37.10
CA PHE A 155 6.85 -0.90 -38.30
C PHE A 155 6.42 -0.05 -39.49
N GLN A 156 7.31 0.86 -39.88
CA GLN A 156 7.07 1.82 -40.96
C GLN A 156 7.56 1.25 -42.30
N LYS A 157 6.82 1.56 -43.37
CA LYS A 157 7.20 1.21 -44.74
C LYS A 157 7.99 2.35 -45.38
N ASP A 158 9.04 2.05 -46.15
CA ASP A 158 9.70 3.04 -47.00
C ASP A 158 8.84 3.40 -48.22
N ASP A 159 9.28 4.38 -49.01
CA ASP A 159 8.64 4.81 -50.27
C ASP A 159 8.52 3.65 -51.30
N LEU A 160 9.27 2.56 -51.12
CA LEU A 160 9.21 1.33 -51.93
C LEU A 160 8.34 0.23 -51.29
N GLY A 161 7.62 0.53 -50.20
CA GLY A 161 6.72 -0.38 -49.51
C GLY A 161 7.41 -1.46 -48.67
N ARG A 162 8.73 -1.41 -48.50
CA ARG A 162 9.53 -2.33 -47.70
C ARG A 162 9.45 -1.94 -46.24
N MET A 163 9.47 -2.90 -45.32
CA MET A 163 9.53 -2.62 -43.87
C MET A 163 10.99 -2.33 -43.52
N VAL A 164 11.34 -1.08 -43.19
CA VAL A 164 12.76 -0.67 -43.14
C VAL A 164 13.22 -0.16 -41.78
N ALA A 165 12.31 0.26 -40.88
CA ALA A 165 12.73 0.74 -39.55
C ALA A 165 11.64 0.56 -38.49
N TRP A 166 12.09 0.22 -37.27
CA TRP A 166 11.27 0.30 -36.07
C TRP A 166 11.15 1.78 -35.66
N GLY A 167 9.93 2.29 -35.57
CA GLY A 167 9.63 3.68 -35.27
C GLY A 167 8.16 4.05 -35.53
N PHE A 168 7.78 5.26 -35.13
CA PHE A 168 6.43 5.78 -35.29
C PHE A 168 6.46 7.00 -36.19
N ASP A 169 5.59 7.07 -37.21
CA ASP A 169 5.41 8.29 -38.00
C ASP A 169 4.71 9.32 -37.12
N ARG A 170 5.40 10.41 -36.82
CA ARG A 170 4.83 11.48 -35.99
C ARG A 170 4.02 12.50 -36.80
N ASN A 171 4.02 12.39 -38.12
CA ASN A 171 3.21 13.23 -39.00
C ASN A 171 1.81 12.65 -39.21
N ASP A 172 1.67 11.33 -39.09
CA ASP A 172 0.38 10.65 -39.10
C ASP A 172 -0.29 10.73 -37.71
N PRO A 173 -1.57 11.12 -37.60
CA PRO A 173 -2.28 11.18 -36.32
C PRO A 173 -2.31 9.85 -35.56
N VAL A 174 -2.38 8.71 -36.26
CA VAL A 174 -2.38 7.39 -35.61
C VAL A 174 -0.97 7.05 -35.13
N GLY A 175 0.06 7.30 -35.94
CA GLY A 175 1.45 7.11 -35.57
C GLY A 175 1.88 7.96 -34.35
N ASP A 176 1.51 9.24 -34.28
CA ASP A 176 1.82 10.09 -33.11
C ASP A 176 1.07 9.64 -31.85
N LEU A 177 -0.19 9.20 -31.97
CA LEU A 177 -0.92 8.59 -30.85
C LEU A 177 -0.21 7.32 -30.34
N MET A 178 0.22 6.44 -31.23
CA MET A 178 0.91 5.19 -30.88
C MET A 178 2.28 5.47 -30.24
N TYR A 179 3.00 6.50 -30.71
CA TYR A 179 4.22 6.97 -30.05
C TYR A 179 3.96 7.38 -28.59
N HIS A 180 2.92 8.19 -28.34
CA HIS A 180 2.59 8.60 -26.97
C HIS A 180 2.15 7.41 -26.11
N LEU A 181 1.39 6.47 -26.67
CA LEU A 181 1.00 5.25 -25.99
C LEU A 181 2.21 4.38 -25.62
N PHE A 182 3.19 4.31 -26.51
CA PHE A 182 4.47 3.67 -26.26
C PHE A 182 5.24 4.34 -25.12
N GLN A 183 5.31 5.68 -25.08
CA GLN A 183 5.96 6.39 -23.98
C GLN A 183 5.25 6.19 -22.64
N VAL A 184 3.91 6.22 -22.62
CA VAL A 184 3.13 5.93 -21.40
C VAL A 184 3.41 4.50 -20.91
N GLY A 185 3.47 3.53 -21.82
CA GLY A 185 3.87 2.16 -21.51
C GLY A 185 5.25 2.10 -20.86
N LYS A 186 6.25 2.79 -21.42
CA LYS A 186 7.61 2.88 -20.83
C LYS A 186 7.61 3.49 -19.43
N VAL A 187 6.84 4.55 -19.20
CA VAL A 187 6.69 5.15 -17.87
C VAL A 187 6.11 4.13 -16.89
N GLY A 188 5.08 3.38 -17.28
CA GLY A 188 4.52 2.31 -16.47
C GLY A 188 5.58 1.28 -16.05
N PHE A 189 6.35 0.74 -17.00
CA PHE A 189 7.45 -0.19 -16.67
C PHE A 189 8.52 0.41 -15.77
N THR A 190 8.79 1.72 -15.91
CA THR A 190 9.75 2.42 -15.06
C THR A 190 9.24 2.54 -13.61
N LEU A 191 7.95 2.81 -13.45
CA LEU A 191 7.31 2.95 -12.13
C LEU A 191 7.05 1.61 -11.43
N MET A 192 7.13 0.49 -12.16
CA MET A 192 6.93 -0.88 -11.66
C MET A 192 7.75 -1.15 -10.40
N ILE A 193 9.06 -0.90 -10.46
CA ILE A 193 10.01 -1.17 -9.39
C ILE A 193 9.77 -0.28 -8.16
N PRO A 194 9.62 1.06 -8.31
CA PRO A 194 9.20 1.94 -7.22
C PRO A 194 7.91 1.48 -6.55
N LEU A 195 6.87 1.14 -7.34
CA LEU A 195 5.58 0.74 -6.81
C LEU A 195 5.70 -0.53 -5.95
N PHE A 196 6.39 -1.55 -6.47
CA PHE A 196 6.70 -2.76 -5.74
C PHE A 196 7.36 -2.44 -4.39
N ALA A 197 8.45 -1.67 -4.39
CA ALA A 197 9.19 -1.35 -3.17
C ALA A 197 8.35 -0.55 -2.17
N GLY A 198 7.56 0.40 -2.66
CA GLY A 198 6.63 1.20 -1.86
C GLY A 198 5.63 0.34 -1.09
N PHE A 199 5.01 -0.63 -1.75
CA PHE A 199 4.00 -1.49 -1.13
C PHE A 199 4.59 -2.61 -0.25
N VAL A 200 5.78 -3.13 -0.57
CA VAL A 200 6.53 -3.99 0.36
C VAL A 200 6.83 -3.22 1.65
N ALA A 201 7.37 -2.00 1.56
CA ALA A 201 7.68 -1.19 2.75
C ALA A 201 6.41 -0.76 3.51
N ASN A 202 5.32 -0.47 2.80
CA ASN A 202 4.01 -0.19 3.39
C ASN A 202 3.50 -1.36 4.24
N SER A 203 3.71 -2.61 3.78
CA SER A 203 3.29 -3.78 4.56
C SER A 203 4.11 -3.97 5.86
N ILE A 204 5.25 -3.29 6.01
CA ILE A 204 6.12 -3.35 7.20
C ILE A 204 5.86 -2.16 8.14
N ALA A 205 5.75 -0.95 7.58
CA ALA A 205 5.71 0.31 8.34
C ALA A 205 4.59 1.26 7.90
N SER A 206 3.54 0.76 7.25
CA SER A 206 2.35 1.50 6.82
C SER A 206 2.67 2.68 5.87
N ARG A 207 1.65 3.50 5.61
CA ARG A 207 1.66 4.59 4.60
C ARG A 207 2.90 5.50 4.60
N PRO A 208 3.48 5.91 5.75
CA PRO A 208 4.65 6.79 5.75
C PRO A 208 5.89 6.21 5.05
N ALA A 209 5.98 4.88 4.93
CA ALA A 209 7.13 4.20 4.32
C ALA A 209 7.08 4.16 2.78
N ILE A 210 5.92 4.45 2.17
CA ILE A 210 5.71 4.35 0.72
C ILE A 210 6.67 5.27 -0.03
N ALA A 211 6.63 6.58 0.24
CA ALA A 211 7.42 7.55 -0.51
C ALA A 211 8.94 7.33 -0.38
N PRO A 212 9.51 7.12 0.82
CA PRO A 212 10.92 6.75 0.97
C PRO A 212 11.32 5.51 0.16
N ALA A 213 10.51 4.46 0.17
CA ALA A 213 10.84 3.22 -0.53
C ALA A 213 10.72 3.36 -2.05
N MET A 214 9.69 4.05 -2.53
CA MET A 214 9.52 4.35 -3.97
C MET A 214 10.70 5.16 -4.51
N ILE A 215 11.04 6.26 -3.82
CA ILE A 215 12.15 7.13 -4.22
C ILE A 215 13.46 6.37 -4.14
N GLY A 216 13.71 5.67 -3.02
CA GLY A 216 14.91 4.86 -2.82
C GLY A 216 15.09 3.79 -3.89
N ALA A 217 14.03 3.10 -4.28
CA ALA A 217 14.09 2.05 -5.28
C ALA A 217 14.28 2.63 -6.69
N TYR A 218 13.69 3.80 -6.97
CA TYR A 218 13.92 4.51 -8.24
C TYR A 218 15.40 4.88 -8.38
N ILE A 219 15.98 5.56 -7.39
CA ILE A 219 17.40 5.97 -7.44
C ILE A 219 18.37 4.78 -7.41
N ALA A 220 18.01 3.67 -6.76
CA ALA A 220 18.79 2.43 -6.79
C ALA A 220 18.72 1.69 -8.15
N ASN A 221 17.84 2.13 -9.04
CA ASN A 221 17.69 1.62 -10.40
C ASN A 221 18.05 2.65 -11.47
N ASP A 222 18.44 3.85 -11.08
CA ASP A 222 18.90 4.90 -11.99
C ASP A 222 20.43 4.78 -12.18
N PRO A 223 20.91 4.32 -13.35
CA PRO A 223 22.34 4.17 -13.61
C PRO A 223 23.09 5.51 -13.51
N ALA A 224 22.44 6.62 -13.91
CA ALA A 224 23.03 7.95 -13.84
C ALA A 224 23.26 8.39 -12.40
N PHE A 225 22.36 8.03 -11.49
CA PHE A 225 22.50 8.33 -10.06
C PHE A 225 23.56 7.46 -9.38
N LEU A 226 23.64 6.18 -9.77
CA LEU A 226 24.60 5.24 -9.21
C LEU A 226 26.02 5.39 -9.77
N GLY A 227 26.17 6.04 -10.93
CA GLY A 227 27.45 6.09 -11.65
C GLY A 227 27.85 4.73 -12.22
N THR A 228 26.87 3.89 -12.57
CA THR A 228 27.05 2.54 -13.11
C THR A 228 26.47 2.44 -14.52
N GLU A 229 26.85 1.40 -15.27
CA GLU A 229 26.26 1.14 -16.59
C GLU A 229 24.83 0.59 -16.48
N THR A 230 24.50 -0.06 -15.36
CA THR A 230 23.20 -0.69 -15.12
C THR A 230 22.70 -0.40 -13.70
N GLY A 231 21.37 -0.34 -13.54
CA GLY A 231 20.73 -0.23 -12.23
C GLY A 231 20.71 -1.55 -11.47
N GLY A 232 20.34 -1.52 -10.19
CA GLY A 232 20.36 -2.70 -9.32
C GLY A 232 19.21 -3.72 -9.52
N GLY A 233 18.27 -3.46 -10.42
CA GLY A 233 17.13 -4.31 -10.76
C GLY A 233 16.17 -4.59 -9.58
N PHE A 234 15.37 -5.65 -9.73
CA PHE A 234 14.43 -6.10 -8.68
C PHE A 234 15.11 -6.46 -7.36
N LEU A 235 16.35 -6.97 -7.39
CA LEU A 235 17.08 -7.32 -6.18
C LEU A 235 17.36 -6.08 -5.31
N SER A 236 17.79 -4.98 -5.93
CA SER A 236 17.96 -3.70 -5.24
C SER A 236 16.65 -3.16 -4.68
N ALA A 237 15.54 -3.37 -5.38
CA ALA A 237 14.21 -2.95 -4.94
C ALA A 237 13.77 -3.69 -3.68
N ILE A 238 13.98 -5.01 -3.63
CA ILE A 238 13.72 -5.84 -2.44
C ILE A 238 14.55 -5.33 -1.27
N LEU A 239 15.87 -5.16 -1.48
CA LEU A 239 16.78 -4.70 -0.44
C LEU A 239 16.37 -3.32 0.12
N VAL A 240 16.11 -2.35 -0.77
CA VAL A 240 15.67 -1.01 -0.40
C VAL A 240 14.34 -1.06 0.36
N ALA A 241 13.37 -1.84 -0.12
CA ALA A 241 12.05 -1.91 0.50
C ALA A 241 12.11 -2.42 1.95
N PHE A 242 12.90 -3.45 2.22
CA PHE A 242 13.07 -3.97 3.56
C PHE A 242 13.89 -3.03 4.46
N ILE A 243 14.97 -2.44 3.95
CA ILE A 243 15.76 -1.44 4.69
C ILE A 243 14.88 -0.27 5.11
N VAL A 244 14.14 0.31 4.17
CA VAL A 244 13.21 1.41 4.44
C VAL A 244 12.09 0.96 5.37
N GLY A 245 11.46 -0.18 5.10
CA GLY A 245 10.35 -0.70 5.91
C GLY A 245 10.74 -0.84 7.38
N TYR A 246 11.87 -1.49 7.68
CA TYR A 246 12.32 -1.66 9.07
C TYR A 246 12.83 -0.36 9.69
N PHE A 247 13.49 0.51 8.93
CA PHE A 247 13.91 1.83 9.41
C PHE A 247 12.71 2.69 9.82
N MET A 248 11.68 2.75 8.96
CA MET A 248 10.46 3.50 9.24
C MET A 248 9.69 2.90 10.42
N ARG A 249 9.68 1.57 10.56
CA ARG A 249 9.11 0.89 11.73
C ARG A 249 9.84 1.27 13.03
N ALA A 250 11.16 1.46 12.98
CA ALA A 250 11.93 1.92 14.12
C ALA A 250 11.61 3.39 14.47
N LEU A 251 11.53 4.28 13.47
CA LEU A 251 11.19 5.69 13.70
C LEU A 251 9.81 5.89 14.34
N LYS A 252 8.83 5.04 14.01
CA LYS A 252 7.50 5.06 14.63
C LYS A 252 7.50 4.74 16.13
N LYS A 253 8.51 4.04 16.65
CA LYS A 253 8.62 3.73 18.09
C LYS A 253 9.08 4.94 18.91
N ILE A 254 9.60 5.98 18.26
CA ILE A 254 10.06 7.20 18.93
C ILE A 254 8.83 7.99 19.42
N LYS A 255 8.85 8.42 20.68
CA LYS A 255 7.78 9.24 21.27
C LYS A 255 7.94 10.70 20.84
N TRP A 256 7.11 11.15 19.91
CA TRP A 256 7.12 12.52 19.41
C TRP A 256 6.30 13.46 20.32
N PRO A 257 6.74 14.71 20.54
CA PRO A 257 6.00 15.68 21.35
C PRO A 257 4.63 15.98 20.73
N LYS A 258 3.60 16.20 21.55
CA LYS A 258 2.19 16.34 21.11
C LYS A 258 1.98 17.36 19.99
N ILE A 259 2.77 18.43 19.98
CA ILE A 259 2.68 19.51 18.99
C ILE A 259 2.97 19.03 17.55
N VAL A 260 3.84 18.04 17.37
CA VAL A 260 4.26 17.60 16.02
C VAL A 260 3.58 16.31 15.57
N GLN A 261 2.84 15.61 16.44
CA GLN A 261 2.25 14.30 16.15
C GLN A 261 1.44 14.24 14.84
N PRO A 262 0.61 15.24 14.48
CA PRO A 262 -0.11 15.24 13.20
C PRO A 262 0.81 15.36 11.97
N LEU A 263 1.96 16.04 12.12
CA LEU A 263 2.95 16.25 11.06
C LEU A 263 3.89 15.06 10.89
N VAL A 264 4.02 14.22 11.93
CA VAL A 264 4.97 13.10 11.96
C VAL A 264 4.74 12.11 10.80
N PRO A 265 3.56 11.50 10.63
CA PRO A 265 3.35 10.49 9.60
C PRO A 265 3.27 11.06 8.17
N ILE A 266 2.85 12.32 8.03
CA ILE A 266 2.61 12.95 6.71
C ILE A 266 3.88 13.57 6.15
N MET A 267 4.70 14.21 7.00
CA MET A 267 5.81 15.04 6.55
C MET A 267 7.16 14.59 7.13
N ILE A 268 7.25 14.45 8.46
CA ILE A 268 8.55 14.24 9.13
C ILE A 268 9.11 12.84 8.82
N LEU A 269 8.30 11.80 8.97
CA LEU A 269 8.72 10.42 8.71
C LEU A 269 9.12 10.21 7.24
N PRO A 270 8.30 10.59 6.24
CA PRO A 270 8.72 10.48 4.84
C PRO A 270 10.00 11.26 4.54
N LEU A 271 10.16 12.47 5.09
CA LEU A 271 11.36 13.29 4.86
C LEU A 271 12.63 12.62 5.41
N ILE A 272 12.59 12.16 6.67
CA ILE A 272 13.71 11.44 7.30
C ILE A 272 14.00 10.13 6.53
N GLY A 273 12.96 9.41 6.13
CA GLY A 273 13.07 8.19 5.34
C GLY A 273 13.78 8.41 4.01
N VAL A 274 13.39 9.44 3.25
CA VAL A 274 14.01 9.79 1.96
C VAL A 274 15.47 10.20 2.16
N PHE A 275 15.76 11.02 3.17
CA PHE A 275 17.14 11.43 3.46
C PHE A 275 18.02 10.22 3.79
N PHE A 276 17.54 9.35 4.68
CA PHE A 276 18.24 8.13 5.07
C PHE A 276 18.51 7.21 3.88
N ILE A 277 17.48 6.88 3.08
CA ILE A 277 17.65 5.95 1.97
C ILE A 277 18.54 6.51 0.86
N THR A 278 18.53 7.83 0.64
CA THR A 278 19.42 8.49 -0.32
C THR A 278 20.89 8.28 0.07
N ILE A 279 21.22 8.44 1.36
CA ILE A 279 22.57 8.17 1.88
C ILE A 279 22.92 6.69 1.72
N VAL A 280 22.01 5.79 2.11
CA VAL A 280 22.23 4.34 2.02
C VAL A 280 22.45 3.88 0.57
N VAL A 281 21.65 4.36 -0.37
CA VAL A 281 21.80 3.98 -1.78
C VAL A 281 23.10 4.54 -2.36
N LYS A 282 23.38 5.83 -2.14
CA LYS A 282 24.57 6.48 -2.71
C LYS A 282 25.88 5.87 -2.19
N TYR A 283 26.00 5.66 -0.87
CA TYR A 283 27.25 5.22 -0.26
C TYR A 283 27.31 3.72 0.02
N GLY A 284 26.17 3.09 0.34
CA GLY A 284 26.11 1.68 0.72
C GLY A 284 25.87 0.72 -0.45
N ILE A 285 25.14 1.14 -1.48
CA ILE A 285 24.76 0.27 -2.62
C ILE A 285 25.55 0.65 -3.89
N GLY A 286 25.55 1.93 -4.27
CA GLY A 286 26.18 2.40 -5.51
C GLY A 286 27.69 2.18 -5.53
N GLY A 287 28.40 2.54 -4.46
CA GLY A 287 29.87 2.38 -4.38
C GLY A 287 30.36 0.93 -4.55
N PRO A 288 29.83 -0.05 -3.78
CA PRO A 288 30.22 -1.45 -3.92
C PRO A 288 29.84 -2.09 -5.26
N ILE A 289 28.68 -1.74 -5.83
CA ILE A 289 28.24 -2.28 -7.13
C ILE A 289 29.09 -1.71 -8.27
N ALA A 290 29.35 -0.39 -8.28
CA ALA A 290 30.19 0.26 -9.28
C ALA A 290 31.63 -0.29 -9.26
N SER A 291 32.21 -0.48 -8.08
CA SER A 291 33.56 -1.04 -7.93
C SER A 291 33.63 -2.54 -8.27
N GLY A 292 32.57 -3.30 -8.01
CA GLY A 292 32.46 -4.71 -8.42
C GLY A 292 32.36 -4.88 -9.93
N MET A 293 31.53 -4.07 -10.60
CA MET A 293 31.40 -4.08 -12.06
C MET A 293 32.70 -3.65 -12.75
N ALA A 294 33.37 -2.61 -12.25
CA ALA A 294 34.67 -2.19 -12.77
C ALA A 294 35.71 -3.32 -12.74
N ARG A 295 35.71 -4.15 -11.68
CA ARG A 295 36.63 -5.31 -11.57
C ARG A 295 36.31 -6.44 -12.53
N CYS A 296 35.04 -6.72 -12.81
CA CYS A 296 34.63 -7.77 -13.73
C CYS A 296 34.85 -7.39 -15.21
N MET A 297 34.88 -6.09 -15.53
CA MET A 297 35.11 -5.62 -16.91
C MET A 297 36.60 -5.45 -17.25
N THR A 298 37.48 -5.39 -16.25
CA THR A 298 38.94 -5.31 -16.42
C THR A 298 39.65 -6.66 -16.27
N GLY A 299 38.90 -7.76 -16.12
CA GLY A 299 39.42 -9.12 -15.90
C GLY A 299 39.24 -10.03 -17.09
#